data_AF-A0A7W2PUU8-F1
#
_entry.id   AF-A0A7W2PUU8-F1
#
_cell.length_a   1.000
_cell.length_b   1.000
_cell.length_c   1.000
_cell.angle_alpha   90.00
_cell.angle_beta   90.00
_cell.angle_gamma   90.00
#
_symmetry.space_group_name_H-M   'P 1'
#
loop_
_entity.id
_entity.type
_entity.pdbx_description
1 polymer ?
#
loop_
_entity_poly.entity_id
_entity_poly.type
_entity_poly.pdbx_seq_one_letter_code
_entity_poly.pdbx_strand_id
1 'polypeptide(L)'
;MANNQAPSWKNPTPAPGVKMMPEGSRKVCVLNGSRQIDQVVKGDWMTVKVLPESGLPKGIYQLAEASKGNTGKDASFTGQVLFSDSKAVYQLSGKGVVEHPRSAFAELEAKGEKIVDGRSYTVAYANGKGVATNAQTANVAARSASKGHGASM
;
A
#
# COMPACT_ATOMS: atom_id res chain seq x y z
N MET A 1 -35.40 2.53 42.69
CA MET A 1 -34.43 3.26 41.86
C MET A 1 -33.55 2.22 41.17
N ALA A 2 -33.65 2.06 39.86
CA ALA A 2 -32.90 1.05 39.12
C ALA A 2 -31.51 1.60 38.75
N ASN A 3 -30.46 0.95 39.23
CA ASN A 3 -29.06 1.31 38.98
C ASN A 3 -28.68 0.94 37.55
N ASN A 4 -28.57 1.94 36.68
CA ASN A 4 -28.18 1.78 35.28
C ASN A 4 -26.64 1.79 35.16
N GLN A 5 -25.98 0.67 35.52
CA GLN A 5 -24.56 0.49 35.21
C GLN A 5 -24.41 -0.02 33.77
N ALA A 6 -23.91 0.85 32.90
CA ALA A 6 -23.45 0.45 31.58
C ALA A 6 -22.31 -0.58 31.71
N PRO A 7 -22.25 -1.62 30.85
CA PRO A 7 -21.15 -2.57 30.87
C PRO A 7 -19.86 -1.84 30.50
N SER A 8 -18.89 -1.79 31.43
CA SER A 8 -17.55 -1.29 31.12
C SER A 8 -16.85 -2.32 30.24
N TRP A 9 -16.90 -2.13 28.93
CA TRP A 9 -15.98 -2.80 28.02
C TRP A 9 -14.59 -2.19 28.28
N LYS A 10 -13.87 -2.72 29.26
CA LYS A 10 -12.43 -2.51 29.33
C LYS A 10 -11.88 -3.08 28.02
N ASN A 11 -11.33 -2.21 27.18
CA ASN A 11 -10.72 -2.66 25.94
C ASN A 11 -9.67 -3.74 26.28
N PRO A 12 -9.69 -4.89 25.60
CA PRO A 12 -8.75 -5.96 25.87
C PRO A 12 -7.33 -5.46 25.63
N THR A 13 -6.45 -5.65 26.62
CA THR A 13 -5.03 -5.33 26.51
C THR A 13 -4.46 -5.99 25.26
N PRO A 14 -3.65 -5.29 24.44
CA PRO A 14 -3.06 -5.87 23.24
C PRO A 14 -2.34 -7.18 23.56
N ALA A 15 -2.54 -8.19 22.72
CA ALA A 15 -1.88 -9.48 22.90
C ALA A 15 -0.35 -9.30 23.00
N PRO A 16 0.36 -10.12 23.79
CA PRO A 16 1.81 -10.05 23.89
C PRO A 16 2.48 -10.11 22.52
N GLY A 17 3.34 -9.14 22.20
CA GLY A 17 4.01 -9.02 20.89
C GLY A 17 3.35 -8.07 19.89
N VAL A 18 2.18 -7.49 20.21
CA VAL A 18 1.57 -6.44 19.39
C VAL A 18 2.26 -5.09 19.63
N LYS A 19 2.96 -4.57 18.61
CA LYS A 19 3.48 -3.20 18.64
C LYS A 19 2.32 -2.20 18.60
N MET A 20 2.17 -1.45 19.68
CA MET A 20 1.22 -0.33 19.75
C MET A 20 1.82 0.90 19.08
N MET A 21 0.95 1.64 18.39
CA MET A 21 1.30 2.84 17.63
C MET A 21 0.44 4.02 18.10
N PRO A 22 0.82 5.27 17.77
CA PRO A 22 -0.02 6.43 18.09
C PRO A 22 -1.44 6.32 17.52
N GLU A 23 -2.38 7.02 18.14
CA GLU A 23 -3.79 7.10 17.69
C GLU A 23 -3.89 7.43 16.19
N GLY A 24 -4.79 6.73 15.49
CA GLY A 24 -4.98 6.90 14.04
C GLY A 24 -3.96 6.18 13.16
N SER A 25 -2.93 5.56 13.72
CA SER A 25 -2.00 4.71 12.98
C SER A 25 -2.75 3.53 12.34
N ARG A 26 -2.31 3.12 11.16
CA ARG A 26 -2.93 2.02 10.41
C ARG A 26 -1.94 0.92 10.10
N LYS A 27 -2.45 -0.31 9.99
CA LYS A 27 -1.72 -1.47 9.50
C LYS A 27 -2.60 -2.30 8.57
N VAL A 28 -1.95 -3.06 7.72
CA VAL A 28 -2.59 -4.04 6.83
C VAL A 28 -2.14 -5.42 7.26
N CYS A 29 -3.09 -6.27 7.63
CA CYS A 29 -2.84 -7.63 8.06
C CYS A 29 -3.33 -8.58 6.97
N VAL A 30 -2.41 -9.23 6.27
CA VAL A 30 -2.71 -10.21 5.23
C VAL A 30 -2.54 -11.61 5.81
N LEU A 31 -3.66 -12.27 6.05
CA LEU A 31 -3.71 -13.61 6.64
C LEU A 31 -5.00 -14.33 6.27
N ASN A 32 -4.91 -15.66 6.18
CA ASN A 32 -6.03 -16.57 5.98
C ASN A 32 -6.90 -16.22 4.75
N GLY A 33 -6.30 -15.83 3.62
CA GLY A 33 -7.05 -15.52 2.39
C GLY A 33 -7.75 -14.16 2.43
N SER A 34 -7.47 -13.34 3.45
CA SER A 34 -8.06 -12.02 3.63
C SER A 34 -7.01 -10.96 3.95
N ARG A 35 -7.41 -9.71 3.79
CA ARG A 35 -6.67 -8.52 4.17
C ARG A 35 -7.52 -7.68 5.13
N GLN A 36 -7.04 -7.50 6.35
CA GLN A 36 -7.67 -6.68 7.37
C GLN A 36 -6.96 -5.32 7.42
N ILE A 37 -7.73 -4.24 7.43
CA ILE A 37 -7.25 -2.88 7.66
C ILE A 37 -7.58 -2.53 9.10
N ASP A 38 -6.54 -2.43 9.93
CA ASP A 38 -6.69 -2.09 11.33
C ASP A 38 -6.23 -0.64 11.56
N GLN A 39 -6.86 0.02 12.52
CA GLN A 39 -6.51 1.36 12.94
C GLN A 39 -6.44 1.41 14.46
N VAL A 40 -5.49 2.17 15.01
CA VAL A 40 -5.47 2.49 16.43
C VAL A 40 -6.61 3.46 16.72
N VAL A 41 -7.57 3.01 17.53
CA VAL A 41 -8.73 3.78 18.00
C VAL A 41 -8.79 3.66 19.52
N LYS A 42 -8.76 4.81 20.21
CA LYS A 42 -8.70 4.89 21.68
C LYS A 42 -7.55 4.06 22.26
N GLY A 43 -6.41 4.04 21.57
CA GLY A 43 -5.24 3.30 22.01
C GLY A 43 -5.28 1.79 21.75
N ASP A 44 -6.25 1.26 20.99
CA ASP A 44 -6.31 -0.18 20.64
C ASP A 44 -6.43 -0.40 19.14
N TRP A 45 -5.86 -1.50 18.64
CA TRP A 45 -6.02 -1.90 17.24
C TRP A 45 -7.43 -2.42 17.00
N MET A 46 -8.18 -1.71 16.17
CA MET A 46 -9.53 -2.08 15.75
C MET A 46 -9.55 -2.36 14.25
N THR A 47 -10.11 -3.51 13.86
CA THR A 47 -10.35 -3.81 12.44
C THR A 47 -11.45 -2.91 11.90
N VAL A 48 -11.09 -2.06 10.94
CA VAL A 48 -11.99 -1.10 10.31
C VAL A 48 -12.60 -1.68 9.03
N LYS A 49 -11.85 -2.54 8.33
CA LYS A 49 -12.30 -3.14 7.07
C LYS A 49 -11.66 -4.51 6.85
N VAL A 50 -12.41 -5.43 6.26
CA VAL A 50 -11.91 -6.71 5.75
C VAL A 50 -12.12 -6.74 4.24
N LEU A 51 -11.08 -7.13 3.52
CA LEU A 51 -11.01 -7.17 2.06
C LEU A 51 -10.45 -8.54 1.61
N PRO A 52 -10.64 -8.92 0.33
CA PRO A 52 -9.93 -10.06 -0.24
C PRO A 52 -8.40 -9.90 -0.16
N GLU A 53 -7.67 -11.02 -0.07
CA GLU A 53 -6.19 -11.04 -0.06
C GLU A 53 -5.57 -10.46 -1.34
N SER A 54 -6.26 -10.56 -2.48
CA SER A 54 -5.82 -10.04 -3.78
C SER A 54 -4.42 -10.50 -4.21
N GLY A 55 -3.99 -11.70 -3.79
CA GLY A 55 -2.67 -12.25 -4.11
C GLY A 55 -1.51 -11.48 -3.46
N LEU A 56 -1.77 -10.75 -2.37
CA LEU A 56 -0.73 -10.12 -1.57
C LEU A 56 -0.03 -11.15 -0.68
N PRO A 57 1.28 -10.98 -0.43
CA PRO A 57 2.01 -11.84 0.50
C PRO A 57 1.45 -11.72 1.91
N LYS A 58 1.46 -12.84 2.64
CA LYS A 58 1.05 -12.89 4.05
C LYS A 58 2.01 -12.06 4.90
N GLY A 59 1.46 -11.30 5.84
CA GLY A 59 2.25 -10.46 6.73
C GLY A 59 1.44 -9.38 7.42
N ILE A 60 2.09 -8.71 8.37
CA ILE A 60 1.56 -7.52 9.04
C ILE A 60 2.40 -6.33 8.60
N TYR A 61 1.78 -5.38 7.92
CA TYR A 61 2.43 -4.24 7.30
C TYR A 61 2.02 -2.96 8.03
N GLN A 62 2.94 -2.38 8.80
CA GLN A 62 2.71 -1.13 9.53
C GLN A 62 2.77 0.07 8.58
N LEU A 63 1.62 0.68 8.27
CA LEU A 63 1.56 1.80 7.33
C LEU A 63 2.17 3.07 7.92
N ALA A 64 2.14 3.22 9.25
CA ALA A 64 2.77 4.34 9.96
C ALA A 64 4.31 4.35 9.81
N GLU A 65 4.92 3.21 9.48
CA GLU A 65 6.36 3.05 9.27
C GLU A 65 6.74 3.03 7.79
N ALA A 66 5.77 3.25 6.89
CA ALA A 66 6.03 3.25 5.47
C ALA A 66 7.05 4.34 5.11
N SER A 67 8.06 3.96 4.34
CA SER A 67 9.01 4.92 3.79
C SER A 67 8.32 5.83 2.78
N LYS A 68 8.63 7.14 2.79
CA LYS A 68 8.07 8.07 1.80
C LYS A 68 8.80 7.91 0.48
N GLY A 69 8.07 7.72 -0.62
CA GLY A 69 8.67 7.69 -1.96
C GLY A 69 9.13 9.07 -2.46
N ASN A 70 8.40 10.12 -2.08
CA ASN A 70 8.61 11.50 -2.54
C ASN A 70 9.69 12.25 -1.75
N THR A 71 10.92 11.75 -1.74
CA THR A 71 12.03 12.33 -0.96
C THR A 71 12.76 13.50 -1.64
N GLY A 72 12.29 13.94 -2.81
CA GLY A 72 12.98 14.94 -3.65
C GLY A 72 14.12 14.37 -4.49
N LYS A 73 14.55 13.13 -4.22
CA LYS A 73 15.57 12.42 -4.98
C LYS A 73 14.94 11.55 -6.06
N ASP A 74 15.73 11.26 -7.09
CA ASP A 74 15.36 10.30 -8.12
C ASP A 74 15.33 8.89 -7.52
N ALA A 75 14.22 8.19 -7.74
CA ALA A 75 14.00 6.85 -7.22
C ALA A 75 12.96 6.13 -8.06
N SER A 76 13.00 4.80 -8.07
CA SER A 76 11.97 3.99 -8.72
C SER A 76 11.57 2.83 -7.81
N PHE A 77 10.27 2.65 -7.67
CA PHE A 77 9.67 1.62 -6.82
C PHE A 77 8.76 0.76 -7.67
N THR A 78 8.96 -0.55 -7.65
CA THR A 78 8.14 -1.51 -8.41
C THR A 78 7.66 -2.61 -7.48
N GLY A 79 6.37 -2.91 -7.56
CA GLY A 79 5.74 -3.99 -6.80
C GLY A 79 4.24 -3.78 -6.60
N GLN A 80 3.62 -4.66 -5.81
CA GLN A 80 2.18 -4.70 -5.64
C GLN A 80 1.66 -3.55 -4.76
N VAL A 81 0.51 -2.98 -5.11
CA VAL A 81 -0.20 -2.06 -4.23
C VAL A 81 -0.77 -2.84 -3.05
N LEU A 82 -0.28 -2.56 -1.85
CA LEU A 82 -0.72 -3.17 -0.60
C LEU A 82 -2.09 -2.66 -0.18
N PHE A 83 -2.29 -1.35 -0.27
CA PHE A 83 -3.50 -0.65 0.14
C PHE A 83 -3.52 0.75 -0.47
N SER A 84 -4.71 1.26 -0.77
CA SER A 84 -4.87 2.61 -1.27
C SER A 84 -6.08 3.29 -0.64
N ASP A 85 -5.96 4.59 -0.41
CA ASP A 85 -7.06 5.45 0.02
C ASP A 85 -7.06 6.77 -0.75
N SER A 86 -7.87 7.73 -0.28
CA SER A 86 -8.02 9.05 -0.91
C SER A 86 -6.77 9.92 -0.82
N LYS A 87 -5.84 9.64 0.09
CA LYS A 87 -4.64 10.44 0.34
C LYS A 87 -3.39 9.81 -0.25
N ALA A 88 -3.26 8.50 -0.13
CA ALA A 88 -2.03 7.79 -0.44
C ALA A 88 -2.26 6.41 -1.06
N VAL A 89 -1.21 5.93 -1.72
CA VAL A 89 -1.08 4.55 -2.20
C VAL A 89 0.13 3.93 -1.53
N TYR A 90 -0.07 2.79 -0.88
CA TYR A 90 0.97 2.03 -0.19
C TYR A 90 1.38 0.86 -1.08
N GLN A 91 2.66 0.78 -1.39
CA GLN A 91 3.23 -0.22 -2.28
C GLN A 91 4.20 -1.13 -1.52
N LEU A 92 4.13 -2.43 -1.78
CA LEU A 92 5.21 -3.35 -1.42
C LEU A 92 6.37 -3.15 -2.39
N SER A 93 7.50 -2.73 -1.86
CA SER A 93 8.79 -2.72 -2.56
C SER A 93 9.71 -3.72 -1.87
N GLY A 94 10.72 -4.26 -2.54
CA GLY A 94 11.62 -5.29 -1.97
C GLY A 94 12.27 -4.92 -0.63
N LYS A 95 12.21 -3.64 -0.21
CA LYS A 95 12.72 -3.13 1.09
C LYS A 95 11.63 -2.88 2.15
N GLY A 96 10.36 -3.17 1.88
CA GLY A 96 9.23 -2.93 2.80
C GLY A 96 8.08 -2.16 2.14
N VAL A 97 7.36 -1.37 2.93
CA VAL A 97 6.24 -0.55 2.45
C VAL A 97 6.72 0.85 2.06
N VAL A 98 6.30 1.31 0.89
CA VAL A 98 6.51 2.68 0.41
C VAL A 98 5.17 3.37 0.30
N GLU A 99 5.07 4.58 0.85
CA GLU A 99 3.92 5.46 0.69
C GLU A 99 4.17 6.44 -0.45
N HIS A 100 3.19 6.53 -1.34
CA HIS A 100 3.15 7.47 -2.43
C HIS A 100 1.97 8.43 -2.25
N PRO A 101 2.14 9.74 -2.52
CA PRO A 101 1.01 10.65 -2.61
C PRO A 101 0.08 10.20 -3.74
N ARG A 102 -1.24 10.36 -3.57
CA ARG A 102 -2.22 9.97 -4.60
C ARG A 102 -1.96 10.61 -5.95
N SER A 103 -1.41 11.84 -5.97
CA SER A 103 -1.04 12.57 -7.19
C SER A 103 -0.03 11.83 -8.07
N ALA A 104 0.76 10.90 -7.54
CA ALA A 104 1.67 10.09 -8.35
C ALA A 104 0.92 9.16 -9.33
N PHE A 105 -0.36 8.90 -9.09
CA PHE A 105 -1.22 8.02 -9.89
C PHE A 105 -2.22 8.78 -10.77
N ALA A 106 -2.20 10.13 -10.73
CA ALA A 106 -3.20 10.97 -11.40
C ALA A 106 -3.27 10.73 -12.91
N GLU A 107 -2.14 10.47 -13.57
CA GLU A 107 -2.12 10.20 -15.01
C GLU A 107 -2.81 8.88 -15.40
N LEU A 108 -2.73 7.85 -14.55
CA LEU A 108 -3.44 6.60 -14.76
C LEU A 108 -4.95 6.80 -14.57
N GLU A 109 -5.33 7.52 -13.50
CA GLU A 109 -6.73 7.82 -13.20
C GLU A 109 -7.37 8.70 -14.27
N ALA A 110 -6.64 9.68 -14.80
CA ALA A 110 -7.09 10.53 -15.91
C ALA A 110 -7.34 9.74 -17.20
N LYS A 111 -6.66 8.59 -17.38
CA LYS A 111 -6.90 7.64 -18.48
C LYS A 111 -8.05 6.66 -18.18
N GLY A 112 -8.74 6.83 -17.06
CA GLY A 112 -9.82 5.95 -16.62
C GLY A 112 -9.35 4.67 -15.93
N GLU A 113 -8.05 4.54 -15.66
CA GLU A 113 -7.52 3.36 -14.96
C GLU A 113 -7.78 3.47 -13.45
N LYS A 114 -8.29 2.39 -12.86
CA LYS A 114 -8.43 2.27 -11.42
C LYS A 114 -7.17 1.66 -10.82
N ILE A 115 -6.72 2.21 -9.69
CA ILE A 115 -5.63 1.61 -8.92
C ILE A 115 -6.19 0.37 -8.22
N VAL A 116 -5.59 -0.78 -8.53
CA VAL A 116 -6.05 -2.08 -8.04
C VAL A 116 -5.07 -2.61 -7.00
N ASP A 117 -5.55 -2.81 -5.78
CA ASP A 117 -4.78 -3.48 -4.74
C ASP A 117 -4.40 -4.91 -5.17
N GLY A 118 -3.17 -5.33 -4.87
CA GLY A 118 -2.58 -6.60 -5.32
C GLY A 118 -1.95 -6.54 -6.71
N ARG A 119 -2.23 -5.51 -7.52
CA ARG A 119 -1.60 -5.34 -8.84
C ARG A 119 -0.26 -4.61 -8.71
N SER A 120 0.70 -5.00 -9.56
CA SER A 120 2.02 -4.38 -9.62
C SER A 120 2.05 -3.14 -10.51
N TYR A 121 2.62 -2.07 -9.96
CA TYR A 121 2.88 -0.80 -10.63
C TYR A 121 4.36 -0.43 -10.49
N THR A 122 4.83 0.49 -11.32
CA THR A 122 6.12 1.15 -11.17
C THR A 122 5.86 2.63 -10.91
N VAL A 123 6.37 3.16 -9.80
CA VAL A 123 6.33 4.60 -9.48
C VAL A 123 7.74 5.15 -9.58
N ALA A 124 7.98 5.98 -10.59
CA ALA A 124 9.25 6.67 -10.79
C ALA A 124 9.15 8.11 -10.28
N TYR A 125 10.16 8.54 -9.53
CA TYR A 125 10.31 9.90 -9.03
C TYR A 125 11.43 10.61 -9.77
N ALA A 126 11.16 11.83 -10.20
CA ALA A 126 12.14 12.80 -10.66
C ALA A 126 11.87 14.14 -9.98
N ASN A 127 12.88 14.73 -9.34
CA ASN A 127 12.74 16.01 -8.61
C ASN A 127 11.56 16.03 -7.62
N GLY A 128 11.31 14.90 -6.94
CA GLY A 128 10.20 14.74 -5.97
C GLY A 128 8.80 14.56 -6.58
N LYS A 129 8.65 14.66 -7.90
CA LYS A 129 7.40 14.35 -8.61
C LYS A 129 7.36 12.87 -8.99
N GLY A 130 6.35 12.15 -8.50
CA GLY A 130 6.13 10.74 -8.83
C GLY A 130 5.22 10.57 -10.04
N VAL A 131 5.48 9.57 -10.87
CA VAL A 131 4.61 9.13 -11.97
C VAL A 131 4.50 7.60 -11.93
N ALA A 132 3.26 7.11 -11.82
CA ALA A 132 2.95 5.69 -11.80
C ALA A 132 2.65 5.16 -13.20
N THR A 133 3.12 3.96 -13.48
CA THR A 133 2.84 3.19 -14.71
C THR A 133 2.48 1.75 -14.36
N ASN A 134 1.72 1.07 -15.22
CA ASN A 134 1.51 -0.36 -15.07
C ASN A 134 2.86 -1.09 -15.29
N ALA A 135 3.22 -1.98 -14.37
CA ALA A 135 4.47 -2.75 -14.49
C ALA A 135 4.50 -3.64 -15.75
N GLN A 136 3.33 -4.00 -16.29
CA GLN A 136 3.21 -4.75 -17.54
C GLN A 136 3.64 -3.93 -18.77
N THR A 137 3.30 -2.64 -18.84
CA THR A 137 3.66 -1.76 -19.98
C THR A 137 5.14 -1.40 -20.02
N ALA A 138 5.82 -1.33 -18.86
CA ALA A 138 7.27 -1.08 -18.80
C ALA A 138 8.08 -2.20 -19.47
N ASN A 139 7.60 -3.45 -19.40
CA ASN A 139 8.26 -4.60 -20.01
C ASN A 139 8.02 -4.72 -21.54
N VAL A 140 6.98 -4.09 -22.08
CA VAL A 140 6.70 -4.10 -23.53
C VAL A 140 7.57 -3.08 -24.26
N ALA A 141 7.86 -1.92 -23.65
CA ALA A 141 8.76 -0.92 -24.21
C ALA A 141 10.22 -1.41 -24.29
N ALA A 142 10.68 -2.17 -23.28
CA ALA A 142 12.04 -2.72 -23.25
C ALA A 142 12.25 -3.90 -24.24
N ARG A 143 11.22 -4.72 -24.48
CA ARG A 143 11.32 -5.83 -25.45
C ARG A 143 11.25 -5.37 -26.90
N SER A 144 10.53 -4.28 -27.18
CA SER A 144 10.40 -3.72 -28.53
C SER A 144 11.68 -3.04 -29.03
N ALA A 145 12.57 -2.62 -28.13
CA ALA A 145 13.86 -2.01 -28.49
C ALA A 145 14.97 -3.03 -28.83
N SER A 146 14.74 -4.33 -28.64
CA SER A 146 15.75 -5.38 -28.87
C SER A 146 15.61 -6.13 -30.20
N LYS A 147 14.60 -5.79 -31.01
CA LYS A 147 14.32 -6.49 -32.28
C LYS A 147 14.61 -5.61 -33.51
N GLY A 148 15.80 -5.06 -33.55
CA GLY A 148 16.42 -4.56 -34.77
C GLY A 148 17.91 -4.76 -34.61
N HIS A 149 18.49 -5.69 -35.36
CA HIS A 149 19.85 -5.67 -35.92
C HIS A 149 20.17 -7.05 -36.52
N GLY A 150 20.29 -7.08 -37.86
CA GLY A 150 21.00 -8.12 -38.63
C GLY A 150 20.09 -9.02 -39.45
N ALA A 151 20.28 -9.22 -40.76
CA ALA A 151 21.20 -8.63 -41.72
C ALA A 151 20.68 -8.97 -43.13
N SER A 152 20.88 -8.06 -44.08
CA SER A 152 20.88 -8.37 -45.51
C SER A 152 22.05 -9.30 -45.84
N MET A 153 21.78 -10.35 -46.62
CA MET A 153 22.56 -10.78 -47.79
C MET A 153 21.77 -11.85 -48.55
#